data_AF-A0A142XVC7-F1
#
_entry.id   AF-A0A142XVC7-F1
#
_cell.length_a   1.000
_cell.length_b   1.000
_cell.length_c   1.000
_cell.angle_alpha   90.00
_cell.angle_beta   90.00
_cell.angle_gamma   90.00
#
_symmetry.space_group_name_H-M   'P 1'
#
loop_
_entity.id
_entity.type
_entity.pdbx_description
1 polymer ?
#
loop_
_entity_poly.entity_id
_entity_poly.type
_entity_poly.pdbx_seq_one_letter_code
_entity_poly.pdbx_strand_id
1 'polypeptide(L)' 'MSCKKNAASNPPLYRGFAFVDSSGIDLNSIAKTEDEVKWNMLESSMGWRFGHPDRYCRDTEWERLLTYGKVVSVTVSVNE' A
#
# COMPACT_ATOMS: atom_id res chain seq x y z
N MET A 1 -21.96 43.31 0.60
CA MET A 1 -22.01 41.83 0.58
C MET A 1 -20.61 41.33 0.29
N SER A 2 -19.88 40.89 1.31
CA SER A 2 -18.53 40.36 1.15
C SER A 2 -18.63 38.85 0.93
N CYS A 3 -18.28 38.39 -0.27
CA CYS A 3 -18.22 36.97 -0.60
C CYS A 3 -17.11 36.33 0.24
N LYS A 4 -17.48 35.71 1.37
CA LYS A 4 -16.61 34.79 2.09
C LYS A 4 -16.23 33.68 1.11
N LYS A 5 -14.99 33.68 0.64
CA LYS A 5 -14.38 32.49 0.04
C LYS A 5 -14.41 31.43 1.14
N ASN A 6 -15.30 30.44 1.02
CA ASN A 6 -15.17 29.22 1.78
C ASN A 6 -13.80 28.65 1.41
N ALA A 7 -12.89 28.60 2.37
CA ALA A 7 -11.63 27.91 2.19
C ALA A 7 -12.01 26.46 1.88
N ALA A 8 -11.85 26.03 0.64
CA ALA A 8 -11.81 24.61 0.32
C ALA A 8 -10.62 24.08 1.12
N SER A 9 -10.89 23.45 2.27
CA SER A 9 -9.87 22.75 3.04
C SER A 9 -9.33 21.69 2.12
N ASN A 10 -8.06 21.82 1.71
CA ASN A 10 -7.39 20.75 0.97
C ASN A 10 -7.55 19.46 1.80
N PRO A 11 -7.98 18.35 1.19
CA PRO A 11 -8.11 17.09 1.90
C PRO A 11 -6.75 16.74 2.55
N PRO A 12 -6.75 16.18 3.76
CA PRO A 12 -5.52 15.76 4.41
C PRO A 12 -4.75 14.79 3.50
N LEU A 13 -3.49 15.13 3.23
CA LEU A 13 -2.57 14.34 2.43
C LEU A 13 -1.74 13.44 3.32
N TYR A 14 -1.84 12.13 3.11
CA TYR A 14 -1.03 11.13 3.80
C TYR A 14 0.08 10.65 2.88
N ARG A 15 1.33 10.73 3.34
CA ARG A 15 2.46 10.08 2.68
C ARG A 15 2.56 8.66 3.18
N GLY A 16 2.67 7.72 2.24
CA GLY A 16 2.83 6.31 2.52
C GLY A 16 3.56 5.61 1.40
N PHE A 17 3.43 4.30 1.40
CA PHE A 17 4.02 3.40 0.42
C PHE A 17 2.94 2.48 -0.12
N ALA A 18 3.12 2.02 -1.35
CA ALA A 18 2.25 1.04 -1.99
C ALA A 18 3.07 0.12 -2.88
N PHE A 19 2.59 -1.11 -3.04
CA PHE A 19 3.09 -2.03 -4.04
C PHE A 19 2.49 -1.70 -5.41
N VAL A 20 3.33 -1.65 -6.44
CA VAL A 20 2.94 -1.44 -7.82
C VAL A 20 3.47 -2.58 -8.68
N ASP A 21 2.59 -3.18 -9.46
CA ASP A 21 2.91 -4.22 -10.44
C ASP A 21 2.55 -3.77 -11.87
N SER A 22 2.59 -4.69 -12.84
CA SER A 22 2.17 -4.42 -14.22
C SER A 22 0.69 -4.03 -14.39
N SER A 23 -0.15 -4.37 -13.41
CA SER A 23 -1.59 -4.09 -13.40
C SER A 23 -1.90 -2.71 -12.80
N GLY A 24 -0.99 -2.18 -11.98
CA GLY A 24 -1.10 -0.86 -11.38
C GLY A 24 -0.73 -0.85 -9.90
N ILE A 25 -1.20 0.16 -9.18
CA ILE A 25 -0.99 0.26 -7.73
C ILE A 25 -2.01 -0.62 -7.02
N ASP A 26 -1.53 -1.51 -6.16
CA ASP A 26 -2.39 -2.28 -5.27
C ASP A 26 -2.85 -1.40 -4.09
N LEU A 27 -4.13 -1.04 -4.09
CA LEU A 27 -4.71 -0.19 -3.05
C LEU A 27 -4.76 -0.86 -1.67
N ASN A 28 -4.83 -2.20 -1.61
CA ASN A 28 -4.83 -2.94 -0.34
C ASN A 28 -3.45 -2.99 0.31
N SER A 29 -2.41 -2.71 -0.48
CA SER A 29 -1.03 -2.67 0.00
C SER A 29 -0.66 -1.32 0.62
N ILE A 30 -1.49 -0.26 0.48
CA ILE A 30 -1.14 1.09 0.92
C ILE A 30 -0.93 1.11 2.44
N ALA A 31 0.25 1.54 2.85
CA ALA A 31 0.60 1.61 4.26
C ALA A 31 1.55 2.78 4.58
N LYS A 32 1.82 3.02 5.87
CA LYS A 32 2.70 4.14 6.28
C LYS A 32 4.18 3.81 6.11
N THR A 33 4.53 2.52 6.13
CA THR A 33 5.91 2.04 6.00
C THR A 33 6.01 0.95 4.94
N GLU A 34 7.17 0.78 4.32
CA GLU A 34 7.40 -0.29 3.34
C GLU A 34 7.25 -1.69 3.97
N ASP A 35 7.58 -1.85 5.25
CA ASP A 35 7.38 -3.10 5.97
C ASP A 35 5.89 -3.46 6.07
N GLU A 36 5.03 -2.50 6.39
CA GLU A 36 3.58 -2.72 6.42
C GLU A 36 3.05 -3.09 5.01
N VAL A 37 3.56 -2.46 3.94
CA VAL A 37 3.24 -2.85 2.55
C VAL A 37 3.62 -4.31 2.30
N LYS A 38 4.84 -4.72 2.70
CA LYS A 38 5.33 -6.10 2.60
C LYS A 38 4.40 -7.06 3.33
N TRP A 39 4.03 -6.75 4.56
CA TRP A 39 3.13 -7.61 5.35
C TRP A 39 1.74 -7.73 4.73
N ASN A 40 1.14 -6.63 4.29
CA ASN A 40 -0.17 -6.63 3.64
C ASN A 40 -0.18 -7.44 2.33
N MET A 41 0.87 -7.28 1.50
CA MET A 41 1.02 -8.05 0.26
C MET A 41 1.26 -9.53 0.50
N LEU A 42 2.06 -9.87 1.52
CA LEU A 42 2.29 -11.26 1.91
C LEU A 42 1.02 -11.90 2.48
N GLU A 43 0.27 -11.18 3.31
CA GLU A 43 -1.01 -11.66 3.83
C GLU A 43 -2.02 -11.91 2.70
N SER A 44 -2.10 -10.98 1.75
CA SER A 44 -2.97 -11.10 0.57
C SER A 44 -2.59 -12.26 -0.34
N SER A 45 -1.29 -12.42 -0.63
CA SER A 45 -0.79 -13.46 -1.56
C SER A 45 -0.76 -14.86 -0.94
N MET A 46 -0.39 -14.97 0.33
CA MET A 46 -0.24 -16.27 1.02
C MET A 46 -1.55 -16.74 1.67
N GLY A 47 -2.49 -15.83 1.96
CA GLY A 47 -3.73 -16.13 2.67
C GLY A 47 -3.47 -16.85 3.99
N TRP A 48 -4.08 -18.03 4.18
CA TRP A 48 -3.89 -18.83 5.40
C TRP A 48 -2.43 -19.24 5.68
N ARG A 49 -1.58 -19.31 4.64
CA ARG A 49 -0.15 -19.65 4.79
C ARG A 49 0.65 -18.51 5.41
N PHE A 50 0.11 -17.30 5.47
CA PHE A 50 0.77 -16.17 6.12
C PHE A 50 1.01 -16.43 7.61
N GLY A 51 -0.01 -16.97 8.30
CA GLY A 51 0.05 -17.36 9.71
C GLY A 51 0.67 -18.73 9.96
N HIS A 52 0.62 -19.62 8.96
CA HIS A 52 1.20 -20.96 9.01
C HIS A 52 2.16 -21.17 7.84
N PRO A 53 3.36 -20.56 7.88
CA PRO A 53 4.32 -20.67 6.79
C PRO A 53 4.71 -22.14 6.63
N ASP A 54 4.54 -22.65 5.41
CA ASP A 54 4.86 -24.01 5.04
C ASP A 54 6.32 -24.10 4.54
N ARG A 55 6.53 -24.70 3.37
CA ARG A 55 7.81 -24.79 2.68
C ARG A 55 8.30 -23.44 2.14
N TYR A 56 7.43 -22.44 1.98
CA TYR A 56 7.81 -21.09 1.51
C TYR A 56 7.87 -20.12 2.69
N CYS A 57 9.07 -19.65 3.02
CA CYS A 57 9.19 -18.58 4.01
C CYS A 57 8.68 -17.25 3.43
N ARG A 58 8.22 -16.37 4.33
CA ARG A 58 7.68 -15.05 3.96
C ARG A 58 8.66 -14.23 3.14
N ASP A 59 9.96 -14.39 3.36
CA ASP A 59 11.00 -13.68 2.61
C ASP A 59 11.13 -14.20 1.17
N THR A 60 11.06 -15.52 0.94
CA THR A 60 11.07 -16.07 -0.43
C THR A 60 9.86 -15.64 -1.24
N GLU A 61 8.68 -15.59 -0.62
CA GLU A 61 7.49 -15.11 -1.31
C GLU A 61 7.58 -13.60 -1.59
N TRP A 62 8.16 -12.83 -0.67
CA TRP A 62 8.41 -11.41 -0.92
C TRP A 62 9.37 -11.18 -2.09
N GLU A 63 10.47 -11.92 -2.18
CA GLU A 63 11.40 -11.86 -3.32
C GLU A 63 10.71 -12.20 -4.65
N ARG A 64 9.79 -13.17 -4.64
CA ARG A 64 8.96 -13.48 -5.81
C ARG A 64 8.07 -12.31 -6.20
N LEU A 65 7.38 -11.68 -5.24
CA LEU A 65 6.55 -10.51 -5.52
C LEU A 65 7.36 -9.36 -6.10
N LEU A 66 8.57 -9.12 -5.60
CA LEU A 66 9.49 -8.11 -6.13
C LEU A 66 9.99 -8.40 -7.56
N THR A 67 9.78 -9.62 -8.09
CA THR A 67 10.03 -9.92 -9.50
C THR A 67 8.94 -9.34 -10.41
N TYR A 68 7.72 -9.20 -9.91
CA TYR A 68 6.55 -8.71 -10.66
C TYR A 68 6.25 -7.24 -10.42
N GLY A 69 6.75 -6.68 -9.32
CA GLY A 69 6.46 -5.31 -8.92
C GLY A 69 7.51 -4.73 -7.97
N LYS A 70 7.22 -3.56 -7.43
CA LYS A 70 8.09 -2.87 -6.47
C LYS A 70 7.27 -2.02 -5.52
N VAL A 71 7.88 -1.65 -4.40
CA VAL A 71 7.29 -0.66 -3.48
C VAL A 71 7.63 0.74 -3.97
N VAL A 72 6.65 1.64 -3.97
CA VAL A 72 6.78 3.04 -4.34
C VAL A 72 6.17 3.93 -3.26
N SER A 73 6.71 5.14 -3.12
CA SER A 73 6.09 6.15 -2.26
C SER A 73 4.87 6.74 -2.94
N VAL A 74 3.78 6.87 -2.19
CA VAL A 74 2.50 7.40 -2.65
C VAL A 74 2.02 8.51 -1.73
N THR A 75 1.25 9.44 -2.27
CA THR A 75 0.53 10.45 -1.49
C THR A 75 -0.96 10.24 -1.69
N VAL A 76 -1.69 9.98 -0.62
CA VAL A 76 -3.12 9.68 -0.63
C VAL A 76 -3.88 10.89 -0.07
N SER A 77 -4.84 11.41 -0.83
CA SER A 77 -5.79 12.41 -0.36
C SER A 77 -7.07 11.73 0.10
N VAL A 78 -7.46 11.95 1.36
CA VAL A 78 -8.74 11.45 1.87
C VAL A 78 -9.78 12.57 1.75
N ASN A 79 -10.79 12.36 0.92
CA ASN A 79 -11.95 13.23 0.85
C ASN A 79 -12.96 12.75 1.90
N GLU A 80 -13.36 13.65 2.81
CA GLU A 80 -14.44 13.42 3.78
C GLU A 80 -15.82 13.34 3.12
#